data_AF-A0A7X0IGU2-F1
#
_entry.id   AF-A0A7X0IGU2-F1
#
_cell.length_a   1.000
_cell.length_b   1.000
_cell.length_c   1.000
_cell.angle_alpha   90.00
_cell.angle_beta   90.00
_cell.angle_gamma   90.00
#
_symmetry.space_group_name_H-M   'P 1'
#
loop_
_entity.id
_entity.type
_entity.pdbx_description
1 polymer ?
#
loop_
_entity_poly.entity_id
_entity_poly.type
_entity_poly.pdbx_seq_one_letter_code
_entity_poly.pdbx_strand_id
1 'polypeptide(L)' 'MAWDFDLTEAAVRNCIRTAEVDAGERDGLTSGERGELAAWRRENRRPREDVDIRKRATAFLVRETR' A
#
# COMPACT_ATOMS: atom_id res chain seq x y z
N MET A 1 -38.54 -7.56 5.94
CA MET A 1 -37.97 -7.07 4.67
C MET A 1 -37.41 -5.65 4.85
N ALA A 2 -36.58 -5.45 5.88
CA ALA A 2 -35.99 -4.14 6.24
C ALA A 2 -34.46 -4.13 6.04
N TRP A 3 -33.81 -5.28 6.25
CA TRP A 3 -32.36 -5.49 6.09
C TRP A 3 -31.78 -5.08 4.73
N ASP A 4 -32.51 -5.31 3.64
CA ASP A 4 -32.05 -4.96 2.29
C ASP A 4 -32.00 -3.43 2.08
N PHE A 5 -32.96 -2.73 2.67
CA PHE A 5 -33.02 -1.27 2.65
C PHE A 5 -31.92 -0.65 3.53
N ASP A 6 -31.72 -1.20 4.74
CA ASP A 6 -30.62 -0.81 5.64
C ASP A 6 -29.23 -1.02 5.00
N LEU A 7 -29.03 -2.14 4.30
CA LEU A 7 -27.78 -2.42 3.57
C LEU A 7 -27.54 -1.42 2.44
N THR A 8 -28.61 -1.08 1.70
CA THR A 8 -28.53 -0.13 0.60
C THR A 8 -28.25 1.29 1.11
N GLU A 9 -28.90 1.70 2.21
CA GLU A 9 -28.65 2.99 2.85
C GLU A 9 -27.23 3.09 3.41
N ALA A 10 -26.74 2.04 4.07
CA ALA A 10 -25.36 1.98 4.55
C ALA A 10 -24.34 2.03 3.41
N ALA A 11 -24.61 1.35 2.29
CA ALA A 11 -23.76 1.38 1.10
C ALA A 11 -23.70 2.79 0.49
N VAL A 12 -24.85 3.48 0.38
CA VAL A 12 -24.94 4.85 -0.14
C VAL A 12 -24.20 5.84 0.77
N ARG A 13 -24.40 5.77 2.09
CA ARG A 13 -23.67 6.63 3.05
C ARG A 13 -22.16 6.42 2.96
N ASN A 14 -21.72 5.18 2.78
CA ASN A 14 -20.29 4.87 2.66
C ASN A 14 -19.70 5.38 1.33
N CYS A 15 -20.48 5.35 0.25
CA CYS A 15 -20.09 5.92 -1.04
C CYS A 15 -19.92 7.44 -0.94
N ILE A 16 -20.88 8.15 -0.33
CA ILE A 16 -20.80 9.60 -0.09
C ILE A 16 -19.55 9.95 0.72
N ARG A 17 -19.31 9.25 1.84
CA ARG A 17 -18.11 9.45 2.66
C ARG A 17 -16.81 9.24 1.87
N THR A 18 -16.79 8.26 0.97
CA THR A 18 -15.60 8.00 0.13
C THR A 18 -15.40 9.12 -0.88
N ALA A 19 -16.48 9.63 -1.48
CA ALA A 19 -16.44 10.77 -2.39
C ALA A 19 -15.99 12.07 -1.70
N GLU A 20 -16.43 12.33 -0.46
CA GLU A 20 -15.97 13.49 0.34
C GLU A 20 -14.46 13.44 0.61
N VAL A 21 -13.94 12.25 0.93
CA VAL A 21 -12.49 12.03 1.14
C VAL A 21 -11.74 12.21 -0.18
N ASP A 22 -12.25 11.66 -1.28
CA ASP A 22 -11.64 11.79 -2.61
C ASP A 22 -11.68 13.23 -3.16
N ALA A 23 -12.69 14.03 -2.77
CA ALA A 23 -12.79 15.45 -3.09
C ALA A 23 -11.92 16.35 -2.19
N GLY A 24 -11.29 15.80 -1.14
CA GLY A 24 -10.48 16.56 -0.19
C GLY A 24 -11.29 17.39 0.81
N GLU A 25 -12.61 17.18 0.90
CA GLU A 25 -13.47 17.85 1.90
C GLU A 25 -13.36 17.20 3.29
N ARG A 26 -12.72 16.02 3.38
CA ARG A 26 -12.60 15.25 4.60
C ARG A 26 -11.23 14.60 4.72
N ASP A 27 -10.65 14.66 5.92
CA ASP A 27 -9.37 14.00 6.21
C ASP A 27 -9.45 12.49 5.98
N GLY A 28 -8.55 11.98 5.16
CA GLY A 28 -8.40 10.56 4.83
C GLY A 28 -7.54 10.35 3.58
N LEU A 29 -7.02 9.13 3.40
CA LEU A 29 -6.33 8.79 2.17
C LEU A 29 -7.36 8.66 1.04
N THR A 30 -7.19 9.46 0.00
CA THR A 30 -7.91 9.32 -1.25
C THR A 30 -7.69 7.93 -1.84
N SER A 31 -8.61 7.49 -2.67
CA SER A 31 -8.53 6.22 -3.40
C SER A 31 -7.24 6.15 -4.24
N GLY A 32 -6.77 7.28 -4.78
CA GLY A 32 -5.50 7.41 -5.49
C GLY A 32 -4.28 7.17 -4.59
N GLU A 33 -4.21 7.87 -3.46
CA GLU A 33 -3.10 7.73 -2.50
C GLU A 33 -3.01 6.31 -1.91
N ARG A 34 -4.14 5.63 -1.73
CA ARG A 34 -4.14 4.21 -1.31
C ARG A 34 -3.55 3.29 -2.38
N GLY A 35 -3.83 3.56 -3.64
CA GLY A 35 -3.27 2.80 -4.78
C GLY A 35 -1.76 2.98 -4.87
N GLU A 36 -1.29 4.23 -4.76
CA GLU A 36 0.13 4.57 -4.74
C GLU A 36 0.85 3.93 -3.54
N LEU A 37 0.26 3.97 -2.34
CA LEU A 37 0.82 3.35 -1.16
C LEU A 37 0.93 1.82 -1.29
N ALA A 38 -0.04 1.17 -1.95
CA ALA A 38 0.00 -0.26 -2.21
C ALA A 38 1.10 -0.64 -3.23
N ALA A 39 1.27 0.17 -4.27
CA ALA A 39 2.35 0.02 -5.24
C ALA A 39 3.72 0.21 -4.56
N TRP A 40 3.89 1.29 -3.80
CA TRP A 40 5.11 1.57 -3.04
C TRP A 40 5.43 0.47 -2.02
N ARG A 41 4.43 -0.07 -1.32
CA ARG A 41 4.64 -1.19 -0.39
C ARG A 41 5.04 -2.48 -1.11
N ARG A 42 4.57 -2.73 -2.33
CA ARG A 42 5.01 -3.87 -3.15
C ARG A 42 6.46 -3.70 -3.60
N GLU A 43 6.82 -2.50 -4.04
CA GLU A 43 8.17 -2.18 -4.49
C GLU A 43 9.18 -2.25 -3.34
N ASN A 44 8.83 -1.71 -2.17
CA ASN A 44 9.68 -1.74 -0.97
C ASN A 44 9.76 -3.14 -0.30
N ARG A 45 8.91 -4.10 -0.70
CA ARG A 45 8.95 -5.48 -0.18
C ARG A 45 10.11 -6.29 -0.79
N ARG A 46 10.69 -5.85 -1.90
CA ARG A 46 11.97 -6.36 -2.43
C ARG A 46 13.00 -5.26 -2.20
N PRO A 47 14.09 -5.50 -1.43
CA PRO A 47 15.15 -6.40 -1.87
C PRO A 47 15.96 -6.99 -0.69
N ARG A 48 15.38 -7.90 0.10
CA ARG A 48 16.18 -8.63 1.11
C ARG A 48 17.19 -9.57 0.45
N GLU A 49 16.81 -10.15 -0.68
CA GLU A 49 17.66 -11.08 -1.46
C GLU A 49 18.86 -10.38 -2.10
N ASP A 50 18.68 -9.17 -2.66
CA ASP A 50 19.80 -8.45 -3.29
C ASP A 50 20.83 -7.95 -2.27
N VAL A 51 20.37 -7.59 -1.06
CA VAL A 51 21.28 -7.23 0.04
C VAL A 51 22.13 -8.44 0.45
N ASP A 52 21.57 -9.64 0.48
CA ASP A 52 22.31 -10.86 0.83
C ASP A 52 23.27 -11.29 -0.28
N ILE A 53 22.89 -11.14 -1.56
CA ILE A 53 23.80 -11.37 -2.69
C ILE A 53 24.98 -10.39 -2.61
N ARG A 54 24.70 -9.09 -2.39
CA ARG A 54 25.76 -8.07 -2.28
C ARG A 54 26.69 -8.34 -1.10
N LYS A 55 26.15 -8.70 0.07
CA LYS A 55 26.97 -9.08 1.24
C LYS A 55 27.87 -10.29 0.97
N ARG A 56 27.34 -11.34 0.31
CA ARG A 56 28.14 -12.51 -0.09
C ARG A 56 29.24 -12.14 -1.08
N ALA A 57 28.95 -11.30 -2.06
CA ALA A 57 29.94 -10.80 -3.01
C ALA A 57 31.04 -9.98 -2.31
N THR A 58 30.66 -9.08 -1.38
CA THR A 58 31.62 -8.30 -0.59
C THR A 58 32.49 -9.21 0.30
N ALA A 59 31.89 -10.21 0.97
CA ALA A 59 32.63 -11.16 1.79
C ALA A 59 33.60 -12.02 0.96
N PHE A 60 33.24 -12.36 -0.27
CA PHE A 60 34.13 -13.08 -1.20
C PHE A 60 35.32 -12.20 -1.62
N LEU A 61 35.07 -10.96 -2.05
CA LEU A 61 36.11 -10.01 -2.48
C LEU A 61 37.13 -9.70 -1.38
N VAL A 62 36.68 -9.52 -0.13
CA VAL A 62 37.57 -9.26 1.02
C VAL A 62 38.47 -10.46 1.34
N ARG A 63 38.05 -11.69 1.00
CA ARG A 63 38.87 -12.89 1.21
C ARG A 63 39.93 -13.08 0.11
N GLU A 64 39.69 -12.62 -1.12
CA GLU A 64 40.67 -12.70 -2.21
C GLU A 64 41.72 -11.59 -2.20
N THR A 65 41.44 -10.47 -1.52
CA THR A 65 42.39 -9.34 -1.42
C THR A 65 43.33 -9.42 -0.21
N ARG A 66 43.38 -10.56 0.50
CA ARG A 66 44.24 -10.80 1.68
C ARG A 66 45.37 -11.77 1.38
#